data_AF-A0A3R0FUU1-F1
#
_entry.id   AF-A0A3R0FUU1-F1
#
_cell.length_a   1.000
_cell.length_b   1.000
_cell.length_c   1.000
_cell.angle_alpha   90.00
_cell.angle_beta   90.00
_cell.angle_gamma   90.00
#
_symmetry.space_group_name_H-M   'P 1'
#
loop_
_entity.id
_entity.type
_entity.pdbx_description
1 polymer ?
#
loop_
_entity_poly.entity_id
_entity_poly.type
_entity_poly.pdbx_seq_one_letter_code
_entity_poly.pdbx_strand_id
1 'polypeptide(L)'
;QTKDAVLIADRHAVQDVKKVVEKIKADGRHEHHMHREVYRPWGKYDSIDAGERYQVKRITVKPGEGLSVQMHHHRAEHWVVVAGTARVTINGEVKLLGENES
;
A
#
# COMPACT_ATOMS: atom_id res chain seq x y z
N GLN A 1 -3.80 0.37 -16.83
CA GLN A 1 -4.23 1.64 -16.21
C GLN A 1 -3.60 1.70 -14.82
N THR A 2 -2.65 2.61 -14.60
CA THR A 2 -2.01 2.78 -13.28
C THR A 2 -3.03 3.35 -12.29
N LYS A 3 -2.95 2.94 -11.02
CA LYS A 3 -3.79 3.47 -9.93
C LYS A 3 -3.37 4.86 -9.45
N ASP A 4 -2.53 5.52 -10.23
CA ASP A 4 -2.17 6.92 -10.02
C ASP A 4 -3.21 7.81 -10.71
N ALA A 5 -3.27 9.07 -10.27
CA ALA A 5 -4.24 10.02 -10.79
C ALA A 5 -4.03 10.23 -12.29
N VAL A 6 -5.12 10.15 -13.06
CA VAL A 6 -5.15 10.55 -14.48
C VAL A 6 -5.76 11.95 -14.54
N LEU A 7 -4.95 12.93 -14.94
CA LEU A 7 -5.43 14.28 -15.20
C LEU A 7 -5.85 14.37 -16.68
N ILE A 8 -7.12 14.68 -16.93
CA ILE A 8 -7.63 15.00 -18.26
C ILE A 8 -7.84 16.51 -18.31
N ALA A 9 -7.09 17.20 -19.17
CA ALA A 9 -7.17 18.65 -19.35
C ALA A 9 -7.16 19.00 -20.84
N ASP A 10 -7.73 20.15 -21.19
CA ASP A 10 -7.69 20.69 -22.55
C ASP A 10 -6.24 20.95 -22.99
N ARG A 11 -5.93 20.69 -24.27
CA ARG A 11 -4.58 20.85 -24.83
C ARG A 11 -4.02 22.27 -24.66
N HIS A 12 -4.88 23.28 -24.58
CA HIS A 12 -4.48 24.68 -24.38
C HIS A 12 -4.25 25.04 -22.91
N ALA A 13 -4.74 24.21 -21.96
CA ALA A 13 -4.63 24.42 -20.52
C ALA A 13 -3.50 23.61 -19.86
N VAL A 14 -2.65 22.93 -20.65
CA VAL A 14 -1.53 22.11 -20.14
C VAL A 14 -0.55 22.92 -19.26
N GLN A 15 -0.47 24.24 -19.48
CA GLN A 15 0.36 25.17 -18.70
C GLN A 15 -0.11 25.28 -17.22
N ASP A 16 -1.39 25.03 -16.96
CA ASP A 16 -1.99 25.16 -15.62
C ASP A 16 -1.77 23.92 -14.74
N VAL A 17 -1.32 22.81 -15.32
CA VAL A 17 -0.93 21.59 -14.58
C VAL A 17 0.16 21.92 -13.56
N LYS A 18 1.11 22.79 -13.93
CA LYS A 18 2.18 23.23 -13.05
C LYS A 18 1.64 23.94 -11.81
N LYS A 19 0.62 24.79 -11.96
CA LYS A 19 -0.03 25.52 -10.85
C LYS A 19 -0.74 24.57 -9.90
N VAL A 20 -1.38 23.52 -10.41
CA VAL A 20 -2.02 22.49 -9.58
C VAL A 20 -0.98 21.72 -8.76
N VAL A 21 0.13 21.31 -9.39
CA VAL A 21 1.24 20.63 -8.70
C VAL A 21 1.87 21.53 -7.64
N GLU A 22 2.09 22.81 -7.95
CA GLU A 22 2.62 23.80 -6.99
C GLU A 22 1.68 24.02 -5.80
N LYS A 23 0.36 24.05 -6.04
CA LYS A 23 -0.63 24.14 -4.96
C LYS A 23 -0.63 22.91 -4.06
N ILE A 24 -0.59 21.70 -4.64
CA ILE A 24 -0.48 20.45 -3.88
C ILE A 24 0.79 20.44 -3.02
N LYS A 25 1.92 20.93 -3.56
CA LYS A 25 3.16 21.08 -2.77
C LYS A 25 3.02 22.10 -1.65
N ALA A 26 2.43 23.26 -1.92
CA ALA A 26 2.22 24.32 -0.94
C ALA A 26 1.28 23.90 0.20
N ASP A 27 0.28 23.06 -0.10
CA ASP A 27 -0.67 22.52 0.87
C ASP A 27 -0.06 21.39 1.74
N GLY A 28 1.24 21.07 1.56
CA GLY A 28 1.92 19.99 2.30
C GLY A 28 1.43 18.59 1.96
N ARG A 29 0.62 18.46 0.91
CA ARG A 29 -0.07 17.23 0.50
C ARG A 29 0.91 16.24 -0.13
N HIS A 30 0.94 14.99 0.35
CA HIS A 30 1.96 13.98 0.01
C HIS A 30 1.69 13.21 -1.29
N GLU A 31 0.63 13.54 -2.01
CA GLU A 31 0.20 12.92 -3.27
C GLU A 31 1.25 13.03 -4.38
N HIS A 32 2.22 13.94 -4.24
CA HIS A 32 3.37 14.07 -5.14
C HIS A 32 4.58 13.19 -4.77
N HIS A 33 4.55 12.52 -3.61
CA HIS A 33 5.68 11.73 -3.08
C HIS A 33 5.35 10.26 -2.81
N MET A 34 4.09 9.91 -2.53
CA MET A 34 3.74 8.52 -2.25
C MET A 34 3.39 7.77 -3.54
N HIS A 35 4.35 6.99 -4.05
CA HIS A 35 4.01 5.90 -4.96
C HIS A 35 3.10 4.93 -4.22
N ARG A 36 1.83 4.94 -4.62
CA ARG A 36 0.77 4.13 -4.04
C ARG A 36 1.15 2.65 -4.01
N GLU A 37 1.86 2.17 -5.03
CA GLU A 37 2.27 0.78 -5.16
C GLU A 37 3.81 0.64 -5.23
N VAL A 38 4.37 -0.21 -4.36
CA VAL A 38 5.81 -0.46 -4.28
C VAL A 38 6.10 -1.94 -4.51
N TYR A 39 7.00 -2.22 -5.45
CA TYR A 39 7.40 -3.57 -5.82
C TYR A 39 8.61 -4.06 -5.00
N ARG A 40 8.59 -5.36 -4.67
CA ARG A 40 9.60 -6.08 -3.91
C ARG A 40 9.83 -7.48 -4.52
N PRO A 41 10.95 -8.17 -4.21
CA PRO A 41 11.20 -9.50 -4.74
C PRO A 41 10.05 -10.49 -4.47
N TRP A 42 9.53 -10.48 -3.24
CA TRP A 42 8.42 -11.31 -2.78
C TRP A 42 7.05 -10.91 -3.36
N GLY A 43 6.91 -9.76 -4.02
CA GLY A 43 5.62 -9.25 -4.50
C GLY A 43 5.52 -7.73 -4.46
N LYS A 44 4.47 -7.20 -3.84
CA LYS A 44 4.25 -5.74 -3.73
C LYS A 44 3.37 -5.38 -2.55
N TYR A 45 3.42 -4.11 -2.14
CA TYR A 45 2.40 -3.52 -1.28
C TYR A 45 1.82 -2.25 -1.89
N ASP A 46 0.54 -2.02 -1.65
CA ASP A 46 -0.23 -0.84 -2.01
C ASP A 46 -0.61 -0.11 -0.70
N SER A 47 -0.18 1.14 -0.52
CA SER A 47 -0.55 1.94 0.65
C SER A 47 -1.93 2.55 0.41
N ILE A 48 -2.92 2.03 1.14
CA ILE A 48 -4.34 2.37 0.92
C ILE A 48 -4.74 3.60 1.72
N ASP A 49 -4.34 3.63 3.00
CA ASP A 49 -4.70 4.70 3.93
C ASP A 49 -3.65 4.82 5.04
N ALA A 50 -3.54 6.01 5.62
CA ALA A 50 -2.65 6.27 6.74
C ALA A 50 -3.19 7.42 7.59
N GLY A 51 -3.03 7.30 8.90
CA GLY A 51 -3.34 8.35 9.85
C GLY A 51 -2.25 8.47 10.92
N GLU A 52 -2.47 9.36 11.89
CA GLU A 52 -1.48 9.66 12.93
C GLU A 52 -0.97 8.40 13.68
N ARG A 53 -1.85 7.41 13.89
CA ARG A 53 -1.54 6.20 14.67
C ARG A 53 -1.79 4.89 13.91
N TYR A 54 -1.98 4.91 12.59
CA TYR A 54 -2.24 3.70 11.82
C TYR A 54 -1.74 3.77 10.38
N GLN A 55 -1.53 2.60 9.79
CA GLN A 55 -1.30 2.43 8.36
C GLN A 55 -2.10 1.24 7.86
N VAL A 56 -2.71 1.39 6.68
CA VAL A 56 -3.40 0.32 5.98
C VAL A 56 -2.67 0.03 4.67
N LYS A 57 -2.22 -1.21 4.51
CA LYS A 57 -1.54 -1.67 3.30
C LYS A 57 -2.23 -2.91 2.76
N ARG A 58 -2.41 -2.97 1.45
CA ARG A 58 -2.72 -4.23 0.75
C ARG A 58 -1.44 -4.85 0.26
N ILE A 59 -1.14 -6.04 0.74
CA ILE A 59 0.07 -6.76 0.37
C ILE A 59 -0.30 -7.90 -0.57
N THR A 60 0.41 -8.00 -1.69
CA THR A 60 0.29 -9.10 -2.64
C THR A 60 1.61 -9.84 -2.66
N VAL A 61 1.62 -11.07 -2.16
CA VAL A 61 2.78 -11.96 -2.14
C VAL A 61 2.70 -12.91 -3.34
N LYS A 62 3.82 -13.12 -4.03
CA LYS A 62 3.88 -14.09 -5.13
C LYS A 62 3.78 -15.52 -4.55
N PRO A 63 3.25 -16.49 -5.32
CA PRO A 63 3.23 -17.89 -4.88
C PRO A 63 4.62 -18.38 -4.48
N GLY A 64 4.73 -19.02 -3.32
CA GLY A 64 5.99 -19.57 -2.78
C GLY A 64 6.90 -18.56 -2.09
N GLU A 65 6.65 -17.26 -2.22
CA GLU A 65 7.40 -16.20 -1.55
C GLU A 65 6.84 -15.88 -0.16
N GLY A 66 7.58 -15.09 0.63
CA GLY A 66 7.15 -14.71 1.97
C GLY A 66 7.75 -13.39 2.47
N LEU A 67 7.12 -12.85 3.50
CA LEU A 67 7.65 -11.75 4.30
C LEU A 67 8.53 -12.32 5.42
N SER A 68 9.52 -11.54 5.86
CA SER A 68 10.28 -11.90 7.07
C SER A 68 9.38 -11.82 8.30
N VAL A 69 9.59 -12.73 9.27
CA VAL A 69 8.96 -12.62 10.59
C VAL A 69 9.45 -11.34 11.26
N GLN A 70 8.54 -10.59 11.87
CA GLN A 70 8.84 -9.34 12.56
C GLN A 70 8.24 -9.36 13.97
N MET A 71 8.84 -8.61 14.88
CA MET A 71 8.36 -8.41 16.25
C MET A 71 8.23 -6.91 16.51
N HIS A 72 7.15 -6.52 17.20
CA HIS A 72 6.88 -5.13 17.54
C HIS A 72 6.46 -5.00 19.01
N HIS A 73 7.06 -4.04 19.73
CA HIS A 73 6.67 -3.73 21.13
C HIS A 73 5.49 -2.75 21.22
N HIS A 74 5.29 -1.88 20.23
CA HIS A 74 4.35 -0.75 20.29
C HIS A 74 3.37 -0.72 19.11
N ARG A 75 3.24 -1.84 18.37
CA ARG A 75 2.37 -1.95 17.21
C ARG A 75 1.56 -3.24 17.30
N ALA A 76 0.25 -3.10 17.16
CA ALA A 76 -0.61 -4.21 16.80
C ALA A 76 -0.73 -4.25 15.28
N GLU A 77 -0.80 -5.45 14.72
CA GLU A 77 -1.13 -5.64 13.31
C GLU A 77 -2.39 -6.49 13.21
N HIS A 78 -3.23 -6.14 12.26
CA HIS A 78 -4.40 -6.92 11.91
C HIS A 78 -4.30 -7.29 10.44
N TRP A 79 -4.37 -8.59 10.15
CA TRP A 79 -4.23 -9.15 8.82
C TRP A 79 -5.50 -9.89 8.46
N VAL A 80 -5.94 -9.73 7.21
CA VAL A 80 -7.04 -10.51 6.64
C VAL A 80 -6.61 -10.98 5.26
N VAL A 81 -6.83 -12.25 4.96
CA VAL A 81 -6.57 -12.78 3.63
C VAL A 81 -7.71 -12.37 2.72
N VAL A 82 -7.42 -11.45 1.79
CA VAL A 82 -8.44 -10.93 0.86
C VAL A 82 -8.65 -11.86 -0.34
N ALA A 83 -7.63 -12.63 -0.72
CA ALA A 83 -7.69 -13.59 -1.82
C ALA A 83 -6.61 -14.68 -1.66
N GLY A 84 -6.94 -15.92 -2.01
CA GLY A 84 -6.01 -17.06 -1.96
C GLY A 84 -5.81 -17.65 -0.56
N THR A 85 -4.62 -18.21 -0.32
CA THR A 85 -4.29 -18.90 0.95
C THR A 85 -2.89 -18.48 1.40
N ALA A 86 -2.73 -18.17 2.68
CA ALA A 86 -1.48 -17.75 3.28
C ALA A 86 -1.04 -18.73 4.37
N ARG A 87 0.27 -19.03 4.41
CA ARG A 87 0.90 -19.70 5.55
C ARG A 87 1.43 -18.63 6.51
N VAL A 88 0.83 -18.54 7.70
CA VAL A 88 1.10 -17.50 8.68
C VAL A 88 1.78 -18.10 9.90
N THR A 89 2.83 -17.44 10.39
CA THR A 89 3.55 -17.84 11.60
C THR A 89 3.36 -16.79 12.69
N ILE A 90 2.80 -17.18 13.84
CA ILE A 90 2.61 -16.30 15.00
C ILE A 90 3.20 -17.01 16.22
N ASN A 91 4.15 -16.36 16.90
CA ASN A 91 4.80 -16.91 18.10
C ASN A 91 5.37 -18.33 17.90
N GLY A 92 5.86 -18.64 16.69
CA GLY A 92 6.37 -19.96 16.32
C GLY A 92 5.31 -20.98 15.88
N GLU A 93 4.03 -20.68 16.06
CA GLU A 93 2.93 -21.52 15.58
C GLU A 93 2.62 -21.20 14.12
N VAL A 94 2.47 -22.23 13.27
CA VAL A 94 2.18 -22.10 11.84
C VAL A 94 0.72 -22.45 11.57
N LYS A 95 0.01 -21.58 10.84
CA LYS A 95 -1.39 -21.75 10.43
C LYS A 95 -1.54 -21.51 8.93
N LEU A 96 -2.52 -22.17 8.32
CA LEU A 96 -2.98 -21.84 6.97
C LEU A 96 -4.28 -21.04 7.11
N LEU A 97 -4.30 -19.86 6.50
CA LEU A 97 -5.47 -18.99 6.45
C LEU A 97 -5.93 -18.83 5.00
N GLY A 98 -7.21 -19.08 4.77
CA GLY A 98 -7.93 -18.83 3.52
C GLY A 98 -8.64 -17.48 3.52
N GLU A 99 -9.41 -17.22 2.47
CA GLU A 99 -10.11 -15.95 2.28
C GLU A 99 -11.05 -15.60 3.45
N ASN A 100 -11.02 -14.34 3.86
CA ASN A 100 -11.74 -13.77 5.01
C ASN A 100 -11.31 -14.30 6.39
N GLU A 101 -10.19 -15.01 6.50
CA GLU A 101 -9.60 -15.41 7.79
C GLU A 101 -8.48 -14.45 8.24
N SER A 102 -8.26 -14.37 9.56
CA SER A 102 -7.32 -13.48 10.24
C SER A 102 -6.51 -14.18 11.32
#